data_AF-A0A2K6SU58-F1
#
_entry.id   AF-A0A2K6SU58-F1
#
_cell.length_a   1.000
_cell.length_b   1.000
_cell.length_c   1.000
_cell.angle_alpha   90.00
_cell.angle_beta   90.00
_cell.angle_gamma   90.00
#
_symmetry.space_group_name_H-M   'P 1'
#
loop_
_entity.id
_entity.type
_entity.pdbx_description
1 polymer ?
#
loop_
_entity_poly.entity_id
_entity_poly.type
_entity_poly.pdbx_seq_one_letter_code
_entity_poly.pdbx_strand_id
1 'polypeptide(L)'
;MSSSEEVSWISWFCGLRGYEFFCEVDEDYIQVKFNLTGLNVQPDEEREDNPNQSDLIEQAAEMLYGLIQARYILPNRGIAQMLEKYQQADFGYCPHVYCENQPMLPVGLSDIPGEAMVKLYCPKCMDNPLTQCPLLLEFQPFSSIHSLSFILEIILCLLVDRCEILQ
;
A
#
# COMPACT_ATOMS: atom_id res chain seq x y z
N MET A 1 -20.25 -7.09 29.74
CA MET A 1 -21.01 -7.50 28.53
C MET A 1 -20.37 -6.73 27.39
N SER A 2 -19.82 -7.46 26.42
CA SER A 2 -18.90 -6.96 25.40
C SER A 2 -19.55 -5.86 24.56
N SER A 3 -18.97 -4.65 24.53
CA SER A 3 -19.16 -3.78 23.39
C SER A 3 -18.44 -4.46 22.23
N SER A 4 -19.18 -4.89 21.22
CA SER A 4 -18.61 -5.16 19.91
C SER A 4 -17.97 -3.87 19.43
N GLU A 5 -16.65 -3.77 19.49
CA GLU A 5 -15.89 -2.68 18.88
C GLU A 5 -16.24 -2.70 17.38
N GLU A 6 -16.92 -1.67 16.91
CA GLU A 6 -17.17 -1.50 15.48
C GLU A 6 -15.82 -1.28 14.80
N VAL A 7 -15.40 -2.24 13.97
CA VAL A 7 -14.16 -2.17 13.21
C VAL A 7 -14.29 -1.05 12.18
N SER A 8 -13.34 -0.12 12.15
CA SER A 8 -13.33 0.97 11.16
C SER A 8 -13.16 0.41 9.74
N TRP A 9 -13.63 1.14 8.73
CA TRP A 9 -13.45 0.73 7.33
C TRP A 9 -11.96 0.55 6.97
N ILE A 10 -11.10 1.42 7.50
CA ILE A 10 -9.64 1.35 7.30
C ILE A 10 -9.07 0.04 7.86
N SER A 11 -9.41 -0.29 9.11
CA SER A 11 -8.88 -1.50 9.75
C SER A 11 -9.45 -2.77 9.09
N TRP A 12 -10.72 -2.75 8.71
CA TRP A 12 -11.33 -3.82 7.92
C TRP A 12 -10.61 -4.01 6.58
N PHE A 13 -10.39 -2.92 5.83
CA PHE A 13 -9.76 -2.94 4.51
C PHE A 13 -8.31 -3.44 4.56
N CYS A 14 -7.50 -2.92 5.48
CA CYS A 14 -6.11 -3.36 5.69
C CYS A 14 -6.02 -4.82 6.17
N GLY A 15 -7.08 -5.34 6.80
CA GLY A 15 -7.19 -6.74 7.20
C GLY A 15 -7.60 -7.71 6.08
N LEU A 16 -7.97 -7.21 4.90
CA LEU A 16 -8.32 -8.06 3.76
C LEU A 16 -7.08 -8.76 3.20
N ARG A 17 -7.26 -10.01 2.76
CA ARG A 17 -6.20 -10.77 2.10
C ARG A 17 -5.77 -10.07 0.82
N GLY A 18 -4.46 -9.85 0.65
CA GLY A 18 -3.88 -9.10 -0.47
C GLY A 18 -3.65 -7.62 -0.18
N TYR A 19 -4.13 -7.12 0.97
CA TYR A 19 -3.97 -5.73 1.41
C TYR A 19 -3.05 -5.63 2.63
N GLU A 20 -2.34 -6.72 3.00
CA GLU A 20 -1.48 -6.78 4.18
C GLU A 20 -0.31 -5.78 4.15
N PHE A 21 0.00 -5.23 2.98
CA PHE A 21 1.07 -4.24 2.79
C PHE A 21 0.63 -2.81 3.15
N PHE A 22 -0.67 -2.54 3.27
CA PHE A 22 -1.15 -1.25 3.72
C PHE A 22 -0.87 -1.06 5.22
N CYS A 23 -0.61 0.19 5.60
CA CYS A 23 -0.72 0.63 6.98
C CYS A 23 -2.05 1.36 7.18
N GLU A 24 -2.51 1.45 8.42
CA GLU A 24 -3.76 2.15 8.74
C GLU A 24 -3.49 3.66 8.75
N VAL A 25 -4.03 4.38 7.76
CA VAL A 25 -3.88 5.84 7.69
C VAL A 25 -4.65 6.48 8.85
N ASP A 26 -3.97 7.35 9.61
CA ASP A 26 -4.63 8.07 10.69
C ASP A 26 -5.82 8.90 10.18
N GLU A 27 -6.95 8.84 10.87
CA GLU A 27 -8.15 9.61 10.47
C GLU A 27 -7.89 11.13 10.45
N ASP A 28 -7.03 11.64 11.35
CA ASP A 28 -6.68 13.06 11.39
C ASP A 28 -5.90 13.51 10.14
N TYR A 29 -5.17 12.60 9.50
CA TYR A 29 -4.52 12.88 8.21
C TYR A 29 -5.55 13.03 7.08
N ILE A 30 -6.57 12.16 7.05
CA ILE A 30 -7.63 12.15 6.03
C ILE A 30 -8.53 13.38 6.19
N GLN A 31 -8.83 13.78 7.43
CA GLN A 31 -9.69 14.93 7.72
C GLN A 31 -9.09 16.27 7.25
N VAL A 32 -7.76 16.34 7.08
CA VAL A 32 -7.09 17.53 6.55
C VAL A 32 -7.24 17.59 5.03
N LYS A 33 -8.25 18.34 4.57
CA LYS A 33 -8.60 18.50 3.14
C LYS A 33 -7.43 18.82 2.22
N PHE A 34 -6.43 19.57 2.71
CA PHE A 34 -5.24 19.90 1.92
C PHE A 34 -4.45 18.66 1.49
N ASN A 35 -4.38 17.62 2.34
CA ASN A 35 -3.70 16.36 2.04
C ASN A 35 -4.38 15.58 0.91
N LEU A 36 -5.67 15.84 0.68
CA LEU A 36 -6.48 15.19 -0.36
C LEU A 36 -6.53 15.99 -1.67
N THR A 37 -5.86 17.15 -1.74
CA THR A 37 -5.91 18.03 -2.92
C THR A 37 -5.41 17.30 -4.17
N GLY A 38 -6.19 17.31 -5.25
CA GLY A 38 -5.84 16.65 -6.51
C GLY A 38 -6.12 15.14 -6.57
N LEU A 39 -6.69 14.54 -5.51
CA LEU A 39 -7.14 13.13 -5.50
C LEU A 39 -8.60 12.95 -5.92
N ASN A 40 -9.14 13.85 -6.74
CA ASN A 40 -10.59 13.93 -6.97
C ASN A 40 -11.10 12.73 -7.80
N VAL A 41 -11.49 11.67 -7.10
CA VAL A 41 -12.28 10.56 -7.63
C VAL A 41 -13.73 10.89 -7.29
N GLN A 42 -14.43 11.60 -8.19
CA GLN A 42 -15.86 11.81 -8.01
C GLN A 42 -16.59 10.57 -8.49
N PRO A 43 -17.36 9.88 -7.64
CA PRO A 43 -18.37 8.96 -8.16
C PRO A 43 -19.36 9.81 -8.96
N ASP A 44 -19.71 9.38 -10.19
CA ASP A 44 -20.73 10.06 -10.98
C ASP A 44 -22.02 10.16 -10.14
N GLU A 45 -22.41 11.40 -9.78
CA GLU A 45 -23.58 11.68 -8.93
C GLU A 45 -24.92 11.32 -9.62
N GLU A 46 -24.87 10.88 -10.88
CA GLU A 46 -26.03 10.49 -11.65
C GLU A 46 -26.43 9.03 -11.35
N ARG A 47 -27.34 8.87 -10.37
CA ARG A 47 -28.36 7.80 -10.19
C ARG A 47 -28.25 7.07 -8.84
N GLU A 48 -28.85 7.66 -7.80
CA GLU A 48 -29.07 7.05 -6.47
C GLU A 48 -29.91 5.74 -6.47
N ASP A 49 -30.47 5.32 -7.61
CA ASP A 49 -31.37 4.16 -7.73
C ASP A 49 -30.76 2.95 -8.48
N ASN A 50 -29.44 2.94 -8.78
CA ASN A 50 -28.82 1.83 -9.49
C ASN A 50 -28.23 0.79 -8.51
N PRO A 51 -28.65 -0.49 -8.52
CA PRO A 51 -28.11 -1.52 -7.62
C PRO A 51 -26.60 -1.78 -7.80
N ASN A 52 -26.01 -1.39 -8.94
CA ASN A 52 -24.56 -1.46 -9.17
C ASN A 52 -23.78 -0.26 -8.62
N GLN A 53 -24.44 0.76 -8.07
CA GLN A 53 -23.79 1.96 -7.55
C GLN A 53 -22.93 1.67 -6.33
N SER A 54 -23.35 0.72 -5.47
CA SER A 54 -22.59 0.32 -4.28
C SER A 54 -21.22 -0.26 -4.65
N ASP A 55 -21.15 -1.14 -5.66
CA ASP A 55 -19.88 -1.72 -6.14
C ASP A 55 -18.95 -0.66 -6.72
N LEU A 56 -19.50 0.35 -7.40
CA LEU A 56 -18.74 1.47 -7.96
C LEU A 56 -18.20 2.39 -6.86
N ILE A 57 -18.99 2.64 -5.81
CA ILE A 57 -18.57 3.42 -4.64
C ILE A 57 -17.46 2.68 -3.89
N GLU A 58 -17.58 1.37 -3.72
CA GLU A 58 -16.58 0.55 -3.05
C GLU A 58 -15.25 0.59 -3.83
N GLN A 59 -15.27 0.36 -5.14
CA GLN A 59 -14.09 0.47 -5.99
C GLN A 59 -13.47 1.88 -5.95
N ALA A 60 -14.29 2.93 -5.96
CA ALA A 60 -13.82 4.30 -5.86
C ALA A 60 -13.17 4.57 -4.48
N ALA A 61 -13.73 4.01 -3.40
CA ALA A 61 -13.19 4.12 -2.05
C ALA A 61 -11.85 3.38 -1.91
N GLU A 62 -11.73 2.16 -2.43
CA GLU A 62 -10.46 1.42 -2.46
C GLU A 62 -9.38 2.20 -3.22
N MET A 63 -9.74 2.73 -4.39
CA MET A 63 -8.82 3.50 -5.22
C MET A 63 -8.37 4.79 -4.54
N LEU A 64 -9.33 5.54 -3.96
CA LEU A 64 -9.03 6.75 -3.23
C LEU A 64 -8.14 6.47 -2.02
N TYR A 65 -8.42 5.40 -1.27
CA TYR A 65 -7.59 5.00 -0.13
C TYR A 65 -6.18 4.63 -0.56
N GLY A 66 -6.01 3.93 -1.69
CA GLY A 66 -4.69 3.68 -2.29
C GLY A 66 -3.90 4.96 -2.59
N LEU A 67 -4.57 5.98 -3.14
CA LEU A 67 -3.94 7.27 -3.41
C LEU A 67 -3.60 8.06 -2.14
N ILE A 68 -4.43 7.95 -1.10
CA ILE A 68 -4.16 8.56 0.22
C ILE A 68 -2.97 7.86 0.88
N GLN A 69 -2.95 6.53 0.88
CA GLN A 69 -1.87 5.69 1.41
C GLN A 69 -0.52 6.13 0.84
N ALA A 70 -0.46 6.28 -0.48
CA ALA A 70 0.73 6.72 -1.19
C ALA A 70 1.28 8.07 -0.69
N ARG A 71 0.41 8.99 -0.27
CA ARG A 71 0.82 10.28 0.32
C ARG A 71 1.12 10.18 1.81
N TYR A 72 0.42 9.29 2.53
CA TYR A 72 0.53 9.12 3.97
C TYR A 72 1.85 8.48 4.39
N ILE A 73 2.40 7.56 3.59
CA ILE A 73 3.68 6.88 3.89
C ILE A 73 4.92 7.80 3.77
N LEU A 74 4.76 9.02 3.25
CA LEU A 74 5.84 10.00 3.04
C LEU A 74 6.20 10.78 4.32
N PRO A 75 5.24 11.34 5.09
CA PRO A 75 5.53 11.96 6.39
C PRO A 75 5.94 10.92 7.46
N ASN A 76 6.54 11.43 8.55
CA ASN A 76 7.12 10.61 9.62
C ASN A 76 6.15 9.58 10.23
N ARG A 77 4.84 9.89 10.32
CA ARG A 77 3.86 8.98 10.92
C ARG A 77 3.66 7.74 10.06
N GLY A 78 3.34 7.91 8.78
CA GLY A 78 3.15 6.77 7.89
C GLY A 78 4.44 5.99 7.66
N ILE A 79 5.60 6.66 7.59
CA ILE A 79 6.87 5.93 7.46
C ILE A 79 7.21 5.11 8.71
N ALA A 80 6.88 5.60 9.91
CA ALA A 80 7.09 4.86 11.15
C ALA A 80 6.22 3.60 11.18
N GLN A 81 4.96 3.69 10.75
CA GLN A 81 4.10 2.51 10.63
C GLN A 81 4.63 1.50 9.60
N MET A 82 5.10 1.96 8.43
CA MET A 82 5.69 1.07 7.42
C MET A 82 6.98 0.42 7.92
N LEU A 83 7.79 1.14 8.70
CA LEU A 83 8.99 0.61 9.34
C LEU A 83 8.67 -0.48 10.37
N GLU A 84 7.62 -0.29 11.17
CA GLU A 84 7.17 -1.30 12.13
C GLU A 84 6.78 -2.60 11.41
N LYS A 85 5.98 -2.50 10.33
CA LYS A 85 5.62 -3.65 9.47
C LYS A 85 6.85 -4.32 8.86
N TYR A 86 7.84 -3.53 8.43
CA TYR A 86 9.11 -4.07 7.90
C TYR A 86 9.90 -4.84 8.96
N GLN A 87 10.00 -4.31 10.19
CA GLN A 87 10.68 -4.97 11.31
C GLN A 87 9.98 -6.28 11.72
N GLN A 88 8.65 -6.34 11.57
CA GLN A 88 7.84 -7.54 11.78
C GLN A 88 7.87 -8.50 10.57
N ALA A 89 8.48 -8.10 9.47
CA ALA A 89 8.56 -8.81 8.20
C ALA A 89 7.19 -9.11 7.56
N ASP A 90 6.20 -8.23 7.75
CA ASP A 90 4.85 -8.34 7.19
C ASP A 90 4.85 -8.36 5.65
N PHE A 91 5.84 -7.72 5.03
CA PHE A 91 6.01 -7.68 3.57
C PHE A 91 6.66 -8.96 3.01
N GLY A 92 7.09 -9.87 3.89
CA GLY A 92 7.78 -11.11 3.53
C GLY A 92 9.29 -10.98 3.44
N TYR A 93 9.92 -12.08 3.01
CA TYR A 93 11.35 -12.27 3.02
C TYR A 93 11.91 -12.52 1.62
N CYS A 94 13.16 -12.11 1.41
CA CYS A 94 13.85 -12.33 0.15
C CYS A 94 13.94 -13.83 -0.18
N PRO A 95 13.52 -14.25 -1.38
CA PRO A 95 13.57 -15.66 -1.79
C PRO A 95 15.00 -16.14 -2.09
N HIS A 96 15.97 -15.23 -2.25
CA HIS A 96 17.36 -15.60 -2.44
C HIS A 96 17.97 -16.19 -1.16
N VAL A 97 18.46 -17.42 -1.26
CA VAL A 97 19.05 -18.17 -0.13
C VAL A 97 20.17 -17.38 0.56
N TYR A 98 21.03 -16.69 -0.21
CA TYR A 98 22.13 -15.88 0.32
C TYR A 98 21.69 -14.59 1.02
N CYS A 99 20.41 -14.22 0.91
CA CYS A 99 19.86 -13.11 1.67
C CYS A 99 19.46 -13.50 3.10
N GLU A 100 19.49 -14.80 3.46
CA GLU A 100 19.25 -15.29 4.82
C GLU A 100 17.93 -14.75 5.41
N ASN A 101 16.84 -14.84 4.64
CA ASN A 101 15.53 -14.29 4.99
C ASN A 101 15.57 -12.79 5.33
N GLN A 102 16.23 -11.99 4.48
CA GLN A 102 16.17 -10.53 4.59
C GLN A 102 14.71 -10.04 4.41
N PRO A 103 14.14 -9.27 5.36
CA PRO A 103 12.85 -8.62 5.17
C PRO A 103 12.87 -7.70 3.94
N MET A 104 11.76 -7.67 3.20
CA MET A 104 11.62 -6.88 1.97
C MET A 104 10.67 -5.70 2.15
N LEU A 105 10.65 -4.80 1.17
CA LEU A 105 9.75 -3.64 1.15
C LEU A 105 8.90 -3.66 -0.13
N PRO A 106 7.61 -3.27 -0.06
CA PRO A 106 6.77 -3.12 -1.24
C PRO A 106 7.25 -1.96 -2.12
N VAL A 107 7.14 -2.13 -3.43
CA VAL A 107 7.74 -1.25 -4.43
C VAL A 107 6.82 -1.22 -5.66
N GLY A 108 6.31 -0.05 -6.06
CA GLY A 108 5.49 0.10 -7.28
C GLY A 108 6.35 0.57 -8.44
N LEU A 109 6.19 0.06 -9.67
CA LEU A 109 7.12 0.40 -10.77
C LEU A 109 6.61 1.49 -11.74
N SER A 110 5.39 1.95 -11.55
CA SER A 110 4.76 3.03 -12.31
C SER A 110 4.01 3.96 -11.36
N ASP A 111 3.70 5.19 -11.75
CA ASP A 111 2.77 6.06 -11.04
C ASP A 111 1.35 6.01 -11.66
N ILE A 112 1.14 5.21 -12.70
CA ILE A 112 -0.14 5.06 -13.38
C ILE A 112 -0.88 3.83 -12.84
N PRO A 113 -2.10 4.01 -12.30
CA PRO A 113 -2.93 2.91 -11.88
C PRO A 113 -3.14 1.85 -12.97
N GLY A 114 -2.94 0.58 -12.63
CA GLY A 114 -3.12 -0.56 -13.55
C GLY A 114 -1.99 -0.81 -14.56
N GLU A 115 -0.93 0.02 -14.58
CA GLU A 115 0.22 -0.20 -15.48
C GLU A 115 1.19 -1.28 -14.94
N ALA A 116 1.39 -1.31 -13.63
CA ALA A 116 2.25 -2.29 -12.97
C ALA A 116 1.67 -2.71 -11.61
N MET A 117 1.88 -3.98 -11.27
CA MET A 117 1.59 -4.49 -9.94
C MET A 117 2.70 -4.11 -8.95
N VAL A 118 2.36 -4.11 -7.66
CA VAL A 118 3.35 -3.99 -6.58
C VAL A 118 4.34 -5.16 -6.66
N LYS A 119 5.60 -4.86 -6.38
CA LYS A 119 6.69 -5.81 -6.26
C LYS A 119 7.33 -5.69 -4.89
N LEU A 120 8.32 -6.54 -4.62
CA LEU A 120 9.09 -6.48 -3.38
C LEU A 120 10.56 -6.21 -3.70
N TYR A 121 11.16 -5.29 -2.95
CA TYR A 121 12.57 -4.93 -3.01
C TYR A 121 13.31 -5.51 -1.81
N CYS A 122 14.44 -6.18 -2.08
CA CYS A 122 15.33 -6.67 -1.05
C CYS A 122 16.54 -5.74 -0.90
N PRO A 123 16.76 -5.13 0.28
CA PRO A 123 17.89 -4.22 0.49
C PRO A 123 19.24 -4.94 0.53
N LYS A 124 19.27 -6.26 0.78
CA LYS A 124 20.52 -7.03 0.92
C LYS A 124 21.16 -7.42 -0.41
N CYS A 125 20.38 -7.93 -1.36
CA CYS A 125 20.89 -8.23 -2.71
C CYS A 125 20.74 -7.06 -3.68
N MET A 126 20.05 -5.99 -3.28
CA MET A 126 19.74 -4.83 -4.13
C MET A 126 19.14 -5.27 -5.47
N ASP A 127 18.33 -6.33 -5.44
CA ASP A 127 17.83 -6.93 -6.66
C ASP A 127 16.93 -5.92 -7.36
N ASN A 128 17.15 -5.78 -8.66
CA ASN A 128 16.32 -4.92 -9.46
C ASN A 128 14.94 -5.59 -9.53
N PRO A 129 13.86 -4.97 -9.04
CA PRO A 129 12.52 -5.57 -9.00
C PRO A 129 11.99 -6.02 -10.39
N LEU A 130 12.69 -5.67 -11.48
CA LEU A 130 12.41 -6.12 -12.84
C LEU A 130 13.09 -7.46 -13.24
N THR A 131 14.18 -7.86 -12.59
CA THR A 131 14.97 -9.04 -12.99
C THR A 131 14.81 -10.19 -12.00
N GLN A 132 13.97 -11.15 -12.40
CA GLN A 132 13.94 -12.54 -11.90
C GLN A 132 13.42 -12.82 -10.48
N CYS A 133 12.10 -13.03 -10.43
CA CYS A 133 11.53 -14.20 -9.75
C CYS A 133 10.29 -14.67 -10.54
N PRO A 134 10.34 -15.75 -11.36
CA PRO A 134 9.14 -16.37 -11.94
C PRO A 134 8.27 -17.08 -10.89
N LEU A 135 8.72 -17.10 -9.62
CA LEU A 135 7.94 -17.49 -8.44
C LEU A 135 7.44 -16.28 -7.65
N LEU A 136 7.49 -15.07 -8.22
CA LEU A 136 6.73 -13.95 -7.69
C LEU A 136 5.31 -14.45 -7.54
N LEU A 137 4.80 -14.38 -6.31
CA LEU A 137 3.38 -14.31 -6.05
C LEU A 137 2.85 -13.23 -7.01
N GLU A 138 2.38 -13.66 -8.18
CA GLU A 138 1.33 -12.97 -8.89
C GLU A 138 0.17 -13.00 -7.90
N PHE A 139 0.17 -12.05 -6.97
CA PHE A 139 -1.05 -11.66 -6.30
C PHE A 139 -2.00 -11.40 -7.45
N GLN A 140 -2.98 -12.28 -7.54
CA GLN A 140 -3.85 -12.43 -8.70
C GLN A 140 -4.27 -11.04 -9.20
N PRO A 141 -4.50 -10.85 -10.51
CA PRO A 141 -5.22 -9.69 -10.98
C PRO A 141 -6.64 -9.74 -10.41
N PHE A 142 -6.81 -9.39 -9.14
CA PHE A 142 -8.07 -8.97 -8.60
C PHE A 142 -8.35 -7.64 -9.31
N SER A 143 -9.49 -7.60 -9.97
CA SER A 143 -10.00 -6.55 -10.85
C SER A 143 -10.13 -5.16 -10.23
N SER A 144 -9.53 -4.91 -9.07
CA SER A 144 -9.71 -3.70 -8.26
C SER A 144 -8.42 -3.15 -7.65
N ILE A 145 -7.28 -3.84 -7.71
CA ILE A 145 -6.01 -3.29 -7.19
C ILE A 145 -5.31 -2.50 -8.29
N HIS A 146 -5.94 -1.40 -8.70
CA HIS A 146 -5.32 -0.48 -9.65
C HIS A 146 -4.40 0.54 -8.96
N SER A 147 -4.34 0.65 -7.63
CA SER A 147 -3.87 1.91 -7.01
C SER A 147 -2.54 1.85 -6.24
N LEU A 148 -1.82 0.73 -6.25
CA LEU A 148 -0.65 0.53 -5.38
C LEU A 148 0.70 0.97 -5.96
N SER A 149 0.70 1.62 -7.13
CA SER A 149 1.95 1.84 -7.85
C SER A 149 2.75 3.07 -7.34
N PHE A 150 2.16 3.92 -6.49
CA PHE A 150 2.83 5.10 -5.92
C PHE A 150 3.67 4.87 -4.65
N ILE A 151 4.01 3.64 -4.27
CA ILE A 151 4.88 3.38 -3.10
C ILE A 151 6.35 3.83 -3.33
N LEU A 152 6.71 4.20 -4.56
CA LEU A 152 8.08 4.05 -5.04
C LEU A 152 9.13 5.09 -4.60
N GLU A 153 8.91 6.39 -4.71
CA GLU A 153 10.10 7.27 -4.66
C GLU A 153 10.61 7.60 -3.26
N ILE A 154 9.84 7.32 -2.22
CA ILE A 154 10.11 7.86 -0.89
C ILE A 154 10.41 6.79 0.14
N ILE A 155 9.88 5.56 0.06
CA ILE A 155 10.32 4.49 0.98
C ILE A 155 11.75 4.04 0.65
N LEU A 156 12.11 3.92 -0.64
CA LEU A 156 13.49 3.62 -1.01
C LEU A 156 14.43 4.78 -0.68
N CYS A 157 14.10 6.03 -1.03
CA CYS A 157 14.96 7.17 -0.66
C CYS A 157 15.03 7.39 0.86
N LEU A 158 13.93 7.30 1.61
CA LEU A 158 13.97 7.60 3.05
C LEU A 158 14.44 6.42 3.90
N LEU A 159 14.19 5.15 3.54
CA LEU A 159 14.78 4.02 4.27
C LEU A 159 16.19 3.69 3.78
N VAL A 160 16.65 4.15 2.62
CA VAL A 160 18.06 4.02 2.21
C VAL A 160 18.88 5.25 2.66
N ASP A 161 18.32 6.48 2.66
CA ASP A 161 19.05 7.68 3.12
C ASP A 161 18.90 7.97 4.63
N ARG A 162 17.82 7.55 5.32
CA ARG A 162 17.67 7.76 6.79
C ARG A 162 18.01 6.55 7.66
N CYS A 163 18.48 5.44 7.08
CA CYS A 163 18.93 4.27 7.84
C CYS A 163 20.39 3.98 7.44
N GLU A 164 21.42 4.07 8.27
CA GLU A 164 21.56 3.50 9.63
C GLU A 164 21.02 2.05 9.79
N ILE A 165 20.61 1.36 8.70
CA ILE A 165 20.35 -0.10 8.71
C ILE A 165 21.57 -0.89 8.19
N LEU A 166 22.63 -0.19 7.73
CA LEU A 166 23.92 -0.76 7.33
C LEU A 166 25.10 -0.40 8.26
N GLN A 167 24.84 0.06 9.50
CA GLN A 167 25.88 0.20 10.52
C GLN A 167 25.44 -0.37 11.87
#